data_AF-A0A392NLP8-F1
#
_entry.id   AF-A0A392NLP8-F1
#
_cell.length_a   1.000
_cell.length_b   1.000
_cell.length_c   1.000
_cell.angle_alpha   90.00
_cell.angle_beta   90.00
_cell.angle_gamma   90.00
#
_symmetry.space_group_name_H-M   'P 1'
#
loop_
_entity.id
_entity.type
_entity.pdbx_description
1 polymer ?
#
loop_
_entity_poly.entity_id
_entity_poly.type
_entity_poly.pdbx_seq_one_letter_code
_entity_poly.pdbx_strand_id
1 'polypeptide(L)' 'MGGHEVDAFGIGTYLVTCYAQAALGVVFKLVEINNQPRIKLSEDVSKVSIPCKKRTYRLYGKEGYPLVDIMTGENEPSPK' A
#
# COMPACT_ATOMS: atom_id res chain seq x y z
N MET A 1 36.47 12.49 -28.41
CA MET A 1 35.33 13.07 -27.67
C MET A 1 34.99 12.11 -26.55
N GLY A 2 35.62 12.26 -25.39
CA GLY A 2 35.30 11.45 -24.19
C GLY A 2 34.40 12.30 -23.30
N GLY A 3 33.12 11.95 -23.22
CA GLY A 3 32.16 12.63 -22.37
C GLY A 3 32.40 12.28 -20.91
N HIS A 4 32.16 13.25 -20.03
CA HIS A 4 32.15 13.03 -18.58
C HIS A 4 30.98 12.10 -18.23
N GLU A 5 31.25 10.79 -18.19
CA GLU A 5 30.28 9.78 -17.79
C GLU A 5 30.44 9.49 -16.30
N VAL A 6 29.30 9.30 -15.63
CA VAL A 6 29.24 8.88 -14.24
C VAL A 6 28.82 7.42 -14.24
N ASP A 7 29.72 6.53 -13.80
CA ASP A 7 29.46 5.09 -13.78
C ASP A 7 28.66 4.63 -12.54
N ALA A 8 28.57 5.48 -11.51
CA ALA A 8 27.90 5.15 -10.25
C ALA A 8 27.40 6.37 -9.47
N PHE A 9 26.30 6.21 -8.73
CA PHE A 9 25.76 7.21 -7.81
C PHE A 9 25.84 6.73 -6.36
N GLY A 10 26.57 7.45 -5.52
CA GLY A 10 26.60 7.23 -4.06
C GLY A 10 25.69 8.22 -3.35
N ILE A 11 24.53 7.77 -2.86
CA ILE A 11 23.56 8.62 -2.17
C ILE A 11 23.47 8.19 -0.70
N GLY A 12 24.00 9.01 0.20
CA GLY A 12 24.01 8.75 1.64
C GLY A 12 22.76 9.28 2.36
N THR A 13 22.91 10.41 3.07
CA THR A 13 21.89 10.96 3.97
C THR A 13 20.50 11.09 3.33
N TYR A 14 20.42 11.54 2.09
CA TYR A 14 19.14 11.71 1.40
C TYR A 14 18.35 10.40 1.23
N LEU A 15 19.05 9.28 0.98
CA LEU A 15 18.42 7.97 0.82
C LEU A 15 18.01 7.40 2.18
N VAL A 16 18.93 7.38 3.16
CA VAL A 16 18.69 6.69 4.44
C VAL A 16 17.70 7.40 5.35
N THR A 17 17.59 8.73 5.23
CA THR A 17 16.66 9.53 6.05
C THR A 17 15.31 9.72 5.38
N CYS A 18 15.14 9.30 4.12
CA CYS A 18 14.00 9.66 3.29
C CYS A 18 13.74 11.17 3.37
N TYR A 19 14.75 12.00 3.11
CA TYR A 19 14.77 13.43 3.49
C TYR A 19 13.49 14.22 3.15
N ALA A 20 12.88 13.95 1.98
CA ALA A 20 11.64 14.60 1.56
C ALA A 20 10.40 14.20 2.39
N GLN A 21 10.38 12.98 2.93
CA GLN A 21 9.31 12.46 3.77
C GLN A 21 9.85 11.37 4.73
N ALA A 22 10.35 11.79 5.89
CA ALA A 22 10.99 10.90 6.86
C ALA A 22 10.03 9.92 7.56
N ALA A 23 8.71 10.06 7.36
CA ALA A 23 7.70 9.20 7.95
C ALA A 23 6.68 8.71 6.91
N LEU A 24 6.38 7.41 6.92
CA LEU A 24 5.41 6.82 5.98
C LEU A 24 3.94 7.05 6.40
N GLY A 25 3.67 7.28 7.68
CA GLY A 25 2.31 7.53 8.18
C GLY A 25 1.39 6.30 8.28
N VAL A 26 1.96 5.08 8.39
CA VAL A 26 1.18 3.83 8.51
C VAL A 26 0.53 3.73 9.89
N VAL A 27 -0.68 3.15 9.93
CA VAL A 27 -1.43 2.88 11.16
C VAL A 27 -1.86 1.42 11.21
N PHE A 28 -1.99 0.87 12.42
CA PHE A 28 -2.62 -0.42 12.67
C PHE A 28 -4.01 -0.20 13.29
N LYS A 29 -5.02 -0.91 12.78
CA LYS A 29 -6.40 -0.82 13.29
C LYS A 29 -7.02 -2.21 13.40
N LEU A 30 -7.73 -2.45 14.50
CA LEU A 30 -8.57 -3.64 14.66
C LEU A 30 -9.78 -3.54 13.72
N VAL A 31 -9.98 -4.55 12.87
CA VAL A 31 -11.07 -4.58 11.87
C VAL A 31 -12.11 -5.67 12.16
N GLU A 32 -11.80 -6.63 13.03
CA GLU A 32 -12.68 -7.76 13.36
C GLU A 32 -12.26 -8.40 14.70
N ILE A 33 -13.22 -8.84 15.50
CA ILE A 33 -13.00 -9.65 16.70
C ILE A 33 -14.15 -10.64 16.86
N ASN A 34 -13.87 -11.91 17.14
CA ASN A 34 -14.87 -12.97 17.27
C ASN A 34 -15.84 -13.02 16.07
N ASN A 35 -15.31 -12.88 14.85
CA ASN A 35 -16.07 -12.78 13.59
C ASN A 35 -17.08 -11.61 13.54
N GLN A 36 -16.94 -10.62 14.42
CA GLN A 36 -17.76 -9.41 14.42
C GLN A 36 -16.95 -8.23 13.84
N PRO A 37 -17.42 -7.62 12.74
CA PRO A 37 -16.76 -6.48 12.12
C PRO A 37 -16.60 -5.28 13.08
N ARG A 38 -15.46 -4.59 13.02
CA ARG A 38 -15.19 -3.37 13.78
C ARG A 38 -14.84 -2.22 12.85
N ILE A 39 -15.47 -1.07 13.11
CA ILE A 39 -15.25 0.16 12.37
C ILE A 39 -14.93 1.29 13.34
N LYS A 40 -13.84 2.01 13.06
CA LYS A 40 -13.49 3.26 13.72
C LYS A 40 -14.05 4.39 12.88
N LEU A 41 -15.02 5.11 13.45
CA LEU A 41 -15.56 6.33 12.85
C LEU A 41 -14.64 7.53 13.10
N SER A 42 -14.77 8.52 12.25
CA SER A 42 -13.96 9.75 12.26
C SER A 42 -14.78 10.86 11.62
N GLU A 43 -14.64 12.08 12.09
CA GLU A 43 -15.25 13.24 11.42
C GLU A 43 -14.71 13.40 9.99
N ASP A 44 -13.41 13.14 9.83
CA ASP A 44 -12.76 13.00 8.52
C ASP A 44 -13.06 11.62 7.92
N VAL A 45 -13.90 11.60 6.87
CA VAL A 45 -14.33 10.39 6.16
C VAL A 45 -13.15 9.56 5.66
N SER A 46 -12.05 10.20 5.25
CA SER A 46 -10.85 9.50 4.76
C SER A 46 -10.15 8.65 5.83
N LYS A 47 -10.43 8.93 7.12
CA LYS A 47 -9.84 8.23 8.26
C LYS A 47 -10.74 7.15 8.85
N VAL A 48 -11.95 6.98 8.30
CA VAL A 48 -12.83 5.86 8.66
C VAL A 48 -12.18 4.55 8.22
N SER A 49 -12.14 3.55 9.11
CA SER A 49 -11.54 2.26 8.78
C SER A 49 -12.48 1.38 7.96
N ILE A 50 -11.93 0.55 7.08
CA ILE A 50 -12.69 -0.51 6.41
C ILE A 50 -12.78 -1.72 7.36
N PRO A 51 -13.98 -2.21 7.72
CA PRO A 51 -14.17 -3.32 8.65
C PRO A 51 -13.91 -4.70 8.00
N CYS A 52 -13.92 -5.78 8.81
CA CYS A 52 -13.72 -7.19 8.45
C CYS A 52 -12.28 -7.59 8.09
N LYS A 53 -11.97 -8.89 8.13
CA LYS A 53 -10.73 -9.43 7.53
C LYS A 53 -10.79 -9.36 5.99
N LYS A 54 -9.69 -8.97 5.36
CA LYS A 54 -9.63 -8.64 3.92
C LYS A 54 -8.40 -9.26 3.24
N ARG A 55 -8.51 -9.51 1.93
CA ARG A 55 -7.42 -9.94 1.04
C ARG A 55 -7.21 -8.91 -0.05
N THR A 56 -5.97 -8.73 -0.47
CA THR A 56 -5.59 -7.81 -1.55
C THR A 56 -5.03 -8.57 -2.73
N TYR A 57 -5.45 -8.20 -3.93
CA TYR A 57 -5.04 -8.78 -5.19
C TYR A 57 -4.56 -7.67 -6.12
N ARG A 58 -3.50 -7.94 -6.87
CA ARG A 58 -3.12 -7.13 -8.03
C ARG A 58 -3.52 -7.86 -9.29
N LEU A 59 -4.39 -7.27 -10.10
CA LEU A 59 -4.80 -7.85 -11.37
C LEU A 59 -3.85 -7.42 -12.47
N TYR A 60 -3.49 -8.36 -13.32
CA TYR A 60 -2.64 -8.15 -14.47
C TYR A 60 -3.42 -8.39 -15.75
N GLY A 61 -3.17 -7.55 -16.76
CA GLY A 61 -3.70 -7.75 -18.09
C GLY A 61 -3.06 -8.97 -18.77
N LYS A 62 -3.63 -9.39 -19.91
CA LYS A 62 -3.11 -10.53 -20.67
C LYS A 62 -1.64 -10.39 -21.07
N GLU A 63 -1.18 -9.16 -21.24
CA GLU A 63 0.20 -8.84 -21.61
C GLU A 63 1.12 -8.62 -20.40
N GLY A 64 0.63 -8.86 -19.18
CA GLY A 64 1.44 -8.88 -17.95
C GLY A 64 1.63 -7.53 -17.26
N TYR A 65 0.99 -6.46 -17.72
CA TYR A 65 1.01 -5.17 -17.03
C TYR A 65 -0.07 -5.08 -15.93
N PRO A 66 0.24 -4.42 -14.80
CA PRO A 66 -0.70 -4.26 -13.69
C PRO A 66 -1.84 -3.33 -14.08
N LEU A 67 -3.07 -3.73 -13.80
CA LEU A 67 -4.28 -2.98 -14.13
C LEU A 67 -4.85 -2.28 -12.90
N VAL A 68 -5.03 -3.02 -11.81
CA VAL A 68 -5.72 -2.53 -10.61
C VAL A 68 -5.38 -3.38 -9.39
N ASP A 69 -5.39 -2.75 -8.22
CA ASP A 69 -5.38 -3.43 -6.93
C ASP A 69 -6.82 -3.52 -6.40
N ILE A 70 -7.25 -4.73 -6.05
CA ILE A 70 -8.59 -5.02 -5.52
C ILE A 70 -8.45 -5.56 -4.10
N MET A 71 -9.31 -5.08 -3.22
CA MET A 71 -9.46 -5.59 -1.86
C MET A 71 -10.81 -6.27 -1.73
N THR A 72 -10.83 -7.53 -1.27
CA THR A 72 -12.06 -8.32 -1.07
C THR A 72 -12.17 -8.73 0.40
N GLY A 73 -13.36 -9.16 0.81
CA GLY A 73 -13.52 -9.89 2.07
C GLY A 73 -12.71 -11.19 2.07
N GLU A 74 -12.27 -11.65 3.24
CA GLU A 74 -11.50 -12.90 3.39
C GLU A 74 -12.18 -14.13 2.76
N ASN A 75 -13.51 -14.20 2.86
CA ASN A 75 -14.32 -15.33 2.40
C ASN A 75 -14.95 -15.12 1.02
N GLU A 76 -14.65 -13.99 0.37
CA GLU A 76 -15.11 -13.74 -1.00
C GLU A 76 -14.23 -14.52 -2.00
N PRO A 77 -14.80 -14.97 -3.13
CA PRO A 77 -14.01 -15.61 -4.17
C PRO A 77 -12.95 -14.65 -4.71
N SER A 78 -11.81 -15.18 -5.14
CA SER A 78 -10.77 -14.37 -5.78
C SER A 78 -11.34 -13.70 -7.05
N PRO A 79 -10.91 -12.47 -7.37
CA PRO A 79 -11.28 -11.83 -8.63
C PRO A 79 -10.85 -12.70 -9.83
N LYS A 80 -11.63 -12.67 -10.91
CA LYS A 80 -11.37 -13.40 -12.16
C LYS A 80 -10.62 -12.54 -13.16
#